data_AF-A0A9D0TFJ1-F1
#
_entry.id   AF-A0A9D0TFJ1-F1
#
_cell.length_a   1.000
_cell.length_b   1.000
_cell.length_c   1.000
_cell.angle_alpha   90.00
_cell.angle_beta   90.00
_cell.angle_gamma   90.00
#
_symmetry.space_group_name_H-M   'P 1'
#
loop_
_entity.id
_entity.type
_entity.pdbx_description
1 polymer ?
#
loop_
_entity_poly.entity_id
_entity_poly.type
_entity_poly.pdbx_seq_one_letter_code
_entity_poly.pdbx_strand_id
1 'polypeptide(L)'
;MRIGTLQMFRQGVNAMLEQQTNLYKTQNQLSTGKRINSPSDDPTGAAQLVGLSESSRITEQYQSNILAARTRLELEDAALGSVGDTLQRVRELTVAALNDTNGVTERTAIASEVRQLAQEVLGLANRKDGNGQFMFAGYQVLTQ
;
A
#
# COMPACT_ATOMS: atom_id res chain seq x y z
N MET A 1 -74.73 -13.10 4.54
CA MET A 1 -73.73 -12.13 4.03
C MET A 1 -72.94 -11.42 5.15
N ARG A 2 -72.46 -12.11 6.19
CA ARG A 2 -71.64 -11.49 7.28
C ARG A 2 -70.13 -11.75 7.16
N ILE A 3 -69.74 -12.66 6.26
CA ILE A 3 -68.34 -13.03 6.04
C ILE A 3 -67.65 -12.03 5.08
N GLY A 4 -68.36 -11.55 4.06
CA GLY A 4 -67.81 -10.61 3.06
C GLY A 4 -67.41 -9.25 3.62
N THR A 5 -68.14 -8.69 4.58
CA THR A 5 -67.81 -7.38 5.18
C THR A 5 -66.56 -7.43 6.07
N LEU A 6 -66.39 -8.49 6.86
CA LEU A 6 -65.17 -8.70 7.64
C LEU A 6 -63.95 -8.95 6.74
N GLN A 7 -64.17 -9.63 5.61
CA GLN A 7 -63.13 -9.92 4.63
C GLN A 7 -62.70 -8.67 3.84
N MET A 8 -63.66 -7.79 3.47
CA MET A 8 -63.38 -6.47 2.88
C MET A 8 -62.65 -5.56 3.86
N PHE A 9 -63.06 -5.52 5.14
CA PHE A 9 -62.35 -4.74 6.16
C PHE A 9 -60.90 -5.22 6.35
N ARG A 10 -60.68 -6.55 6.40
CA ARG A 10 -59.33 -7.14 6.47
C ARG A 10 -58.50 -6.83 5.24
N GLN A 11 -59.08 -6.84 4.04
CA GLN A 11 -58.38 -6.39 2.82
C GLN A 11 -57.94 -4.93 2.92
N GLY A 12 -58.81 -4.04 3.41
CA GLY A 12 -58.46 -2.63 3.61
C GLY A 12 -57.34 -2.43 4.64
N VAL A 13 -57.38 -3.16 5.76
CA VAL A 13 -56.32 -3.11 6.78
C VAL A 13 -55.00 -3.67 6.24
N ASN A 14 -55.03 -4.79 5.51
CA ASN A 14 -53.82 -5.36 4.91
C ASN A 14 -53.20 -4.40 3.88
N ALA A 15 -54.02 -3.74 3.05
CA ALA A 15 -53.53 -2.75 2.10
C ALA A 15 -52.87 -1.54 2.80
N MET A 16 -53.42 -1.07 3.93
CA MET A 16 -52.77 -0.02 4.73
C MET A 16 -51.43 -0.48 5.31
N LEU A 17 -51.36 -1.70 5.85
CA LEU A 17 -50.12 -2.25 6.41
C LEU A 17 -49.04 -2.42 5.34
N GLU A 18 -49.42 -2.84 4.14
CA GLU A 18 -48.51 -2.95 2.99
C GLU A 18 -47.98 -1.58 2.56
N GLN A 19 -48.86 -0.57 2.49
CA GLN A 19 -48.46 0.79 2.14
C GLN A 19 -47.54 1.42 3.20
N GLN A 20 -47.81 1.17 4.47
CA GLN A 20 -46.96 1.61 5.57
C GLN A 20 -45.57 0.96 5.51
N THR A 21 -45.50 -0.33 5.18
CA THR A 21 -44.23 -1.05 4.97
C THR A 21 -43.42 -0.46 3.82
N ASN A 22 -44.07 -0.14 2.69
CA ASN A 22 -43.43 0.48 1.54
C ASN A 22 -42.89 1.89 1.88
N LEU A 23 -43.65 2.68 2.64
CA LEU A 23 -43.22 4.00 3.09
C LEU A 23 -41.98 3.94 4.00
N TYR A 24 -41.93 2.97 4.92
CA TYR A 24 -40.74 2.74 5.74
C TYR A 24 -39.53 2.31 4.91
N LYS A 25 -39.71 1.46 3.89
CA LYS A 25 -38.62 1.09 2.97
C LYS A 25 -38.06 2.31 2.24
N THR A 26 -38.92 3.16 1.69
CA THR A 26 -38.49 4.39 0.99
C THR A 26 -37.82 5.38 1.94
N GLN A 27 -38.34 5.56 3.17
CA GLN A 27 -37.66 6.37 4.19
C GLN A 27 -36.27 5.83 4.53
N ASN A 28 -36.12 4.51 4.64
CA ASN A 28 -34.82 3.90 4.89
C ASN A 28 -33.85 4.10 3.72
N GLN A 29 -34.31 3.95 2.48
CA GLN A 29 -33.48 4.23 1.30
C GLN A 29 -33.07 5.70 1.21
N LEU A 30 -33.97 6.63 1.58
CA LEU A 30 -33.68 8.06 1.63
C LEU A 30 -32.67 8.40 2.73
N SER A 31 -32.81 7.78 3.91
CA SER A 31 -31.92 7.97 5.05
C SER A 31 -30.52 7.41 4.80
N THR A 32 -30.42 6.21 4.21
CA THR A 32 -29.12 5.58 3.92
C THR A 32 -28.50 6.07 2.61
N GLY A 33 -29.29 6.68 1.72
CA GLY A 33 -28.91 7.01 0.35
C GLY A 33 -28.65 5.78 -0.54
N LYS A 34 -28.94 4.56 -0.05
CA LYS A 34 -28.68 3.31 -0.77
C LYS A 34 -29.99 2.72 -1.27
N ARG A 35 -30.02 2.35 -2.55
CA ARG A 35 -31.14 1.63 -3.15
C ARG A 35 -31.31 0.23 -2.55
N ILE A 36 -30.20 -0.48 -2.35
CA ILE A 36 -30.16 -1.84 -1.78
C ILE A 36 -29.62 -1.74 -0.35
N ASN A 37 -30.49 -1.95 0.63
CA ASN A 37 -30.13 -1.97 2.05
C ASN A 37 -29.99 -3.40 2.57
N SER A 38 -30.85 -4.32 2.13
CA SER A 38 -30.77 -5.75 2.45
C SER A 38 -30.67 -6.60 1.19
N PRO A 39 -29.96 -7.75 1.22
CA PRO A 39 -29.93 -8.70 0.10
C PRO A 39 -31.33 -9.20 -0.30
N SER A 40 -32.28 -9.19 0.64
CA SER A 40 -33.69 -9.52 0.40
C SER A 40 -34.43 -8.53 -0.49
N ASP A 41 -33.95 -7.29 -0.63
CA ASP A 41 -34.61 -6.27 -1.47
C ASP A 41 -34.28 -6.45 -2.97
N ASP A 42 -33.08 -6.93 -3.28
CA ASP A 42 -32.59 -7.17 -4.65
C ASP A 42 -31.42 -8.17 -4.61
N PRO A 43 -31.66 -9.50 -4.66
CA PRO A 43 -30.61 -10.50 -4.48
C PRO A 43 -29.60 -10.52 -5.63
N THR A 44 -30.02 -10.20 -6.86
CA THR A 44 -29.11 -10.12 -8.02
C THR A 44 -28.25 -8.87 -7.96
N GLY A 45 -28.83 -7.71 -7.64
CA GLY A 45 -28.10 -6.47 -7.42
C GLY A 45 -27.15 -6.55 -6.22
N ALA A 46 -27.56 -7.21 -5.13
CA ALA A 46 -26.71 -7.43 -3.96
C ALA A 46 -25.50 -8.32 -4.29
N ALA A 47 -25.67 -9.39 -5.07
CA ALA A 47 -24.55 -10.23 -5.51
C ALA A 47 -23.53 -9.44 -6.36
N GLN A 48 -24.01 -8.59 -7.28
CA GLN A 48 -23.14 -7.71 -8.07
C GLN A 48 -22.40 -6.69 -7.19
N LEU A 49 -23.08 -6.09 -6.22
CA LEU A 49 -22.47 -5.15 -5.28
C LEU A 49 -21.38 -5.81 -4.43
N VAL A 50 -21.58 -7.05 -3.99
CA VAL A 50 -20.56 -7.80 -3.25
C VAL A 50 -19.33 -8.01 -4.13
N GLY A 51 -19.51 -8.45 -5.39
CA GLY A 51 -18.42 -8.62 -6.34
C GLY A 51 -17.65 -7.32 -6.61
N LEU A 52 -18.37 -6.20 -6.77
CA LEU A 52 -17.75 -4.89 -6.94
C LEU A 52 -16.99 -4.44 -5.68
N SER A 53 -17.56 -4.67 -4.50
CA SER A 53 -16.92 -4.32 -3.22
C SER A 53 -15.63 -5.11 -2.98
N GLU A 54 -15.61 -6.38 -3.41
CA GLU A 54 -14.42 -7.22 -3.33
C GLU A 54 -13.36 -6.73 -4.32
N SER A 55 -13.74 -6.41 -5.55
CA SER A 55 -12.83 -5.81 -6.54
C SER A 55 -12.25 -4.47 -6.05
N SER A 56 -13.06 -3.63 -5.39
CA SER A 56 -12.60 -2.39 -4.77
C SER A 56 -11.57 -2.68 -3.68
N ARG A 57 -11.86 -3.61 -2.78
CA ARG A 57 -10.95 -3.99 -1.68
C ARG A 57 -9.61 -4.55 -2.20
N ILE A 58 -9.65 -5.40 -3.22
CA ILE A 58 -8.45 -5.92 -3.88
C ILE A 58 -7.65 -4.76 -4.48
N THR A 59 -8.32 -3.81 -5.12
CA THR A 59 -7.68 -2.61 -5.70
C THR A 59 -7.04 -1.73 -4.62
N GLU A 60 -7.72 -1.50 -3.50
CA GLU A 60 -7.18 -0.78 -2.34
C GLU A 60 -5.94 -1.47 -1.77
N GLN A 61 -5.96 -2.82 -1.68
CA GLN A 61 -4.80 -3.59 -1.26
C GLN A 61 -3.63 -3.43 -2.25
N TYR A 62 -3.89 -3.47 -3.56
CA TYR A 62 -2.84 -3.22 -4.55
C TYR A 62 -2.26 -1.82 -4.44
N GLN A 63 -3.09 -0.79 -4.20
CA GLN A 63 -2.59 0.57 -3.98
C GLN A 63 -1.69 0.65 -2.74
N SER A 64 -2.09 0.02 -1.64
CA SER A 64 -1.27 -0.05 -0.42
C SER A 64 0.07 -0.75 -0.67
N ASN A 65 0.05 -1.88 -1.39
CA ASN A 65 1.27 -2.60 -1.76
C ASN A 65 2.19 -1.76 -2.65
N ILE A 66 1.64 -1.02 -3.62
CA ILE A 66 2.39 -0.11 -4.49
C ILE A 66 3.02 1.02 -3.67
N LEU A 67 2.29 1.59 -2.71
CA LEU A 67 2.84 2.63 -1.82
C LEU A 67 4.00 2.10 -0.99
N ALA A 68 3.86 0.92 -0.39
CA ALA A 68 4.95 0.29 0.37
C ALA A 68 6.18 0.01 -0.53
N ALA A 69 5.96 -0.48 -1.75
CA ALA A 69 7.04 -0.70 -2.71
C ALA A 69 7.72 0.63 -3.12
N ARG A 70 6.96 1.70 -3.33
CA ARG A 70 7.52 3.03 -3.64
C ARG A 70 8.37 3.58 -2.50
N THR A 71 7.89 3.54 -1.27
CA THR A 71 8.68 3.97 -0.10
C THR A 71 9.99 3.18 -0.01
N ARG A 72 9.95 1.88 -0.25
CA ARG A 72 11.17 1.05 -0.27
C ARG A 72 12.12 1.48 -1.39
N LEU A 73 11.61 1.69 -2.60
CA LEU A 73 12.42 2.15 -3.74
C LEU A 73 13.05 3.53 -3.49
N GLU A 74 12.34 4.46 -2.88
CA GLU A 74 12.87 5.79 -2.54
C GLU A 74 14.02 5.70 -1.53
N LEU A 75 13.91 4.82 -0.53
CA LEU A 75 14.98 4.57 0.43
C LEU A 75 16.19 3.90 -0.24
N GLU A 76 15.95 2.95 -1.15
CA GLU A 76 17.00 2.29 -1.94
C GLU A 76 17.73 3.28 -2.84
N ASP A 77 17.00 4.17 -3.53
CA ASP A 77 17.56 5.21 -4.39
C ASP A 77 18.41 6.21 -3.61
N ALA A 78 17.93 6.65 -2.43
CA ALA A 78 18.72 7.52 -1.55
C ALA A 78 20.03 6.86 -1.09
N ALA A 79 20.00 5.56 -0.77
CA ALA A 79 21.20 4.82 -0.40
C ALA A 79 22.16 4.63 -1.59
N LEU A 80 21.65 4.37 -2.80
CA LEU A 80 22.46 4.31 -4.02
C LEU A 80 23.07 5.66 -4.37
N GLY A 81 22.34 6.76 -4.14
CA GLY A 81 22.87 8.12 -4.26
C GLY A 81 24.11 8.33 -3.38
N SER A 82 24.02 7.96 -2.10
CA SER A 82 25.17 8.01 -1.18
C SER A 82 26.34 7.15 -1.67
N VAL A 83 26.09 5.94 -2.17
CA VAL A 83 27.15 5.10 -2.75
C VAL A 83 27.81 5.78 -3.95
N GLY A 84 27.03 6.45 -4.81
CA GLY A 84 27.54 7.24 -5.93
C GLY A 84 28.51 8.33 -5.48
N ASP A 85 28.14 9.10 -4.47
CA ASP A 85 28.98 10.16 -3.89
C ASP A 85 30.28 9.59 -3.31
N THR A 86 30.19 8.48 -2.56
CA THR A 86 31.36 7.78 -2.00
C THR A 86 32.30 7.29 -3.11
N LEU A 87 31.76 6.73 -4.20
CA LEU A 87 32.56 6.27 -5.34
C LEU A 87 33.21 7.43 -6.11
N GLN A 88 32.53 8.57 -6.20
CA GLN A 88 33.12 9.79 -6.77
C GLN A 88 34.32 10.24 -5.94
N ARG A 89 34.21 10.23 -4.60
CA ARG A 89 35.32 10.53 -3.71
C ARG A 89 36.48 9.55 -3.87
N VAL A 90 36.21 8.25 -3.97
CA VAL A 90 37.24 7.23 -4.25
C VAL A 90 37.97 7.54 -5.57
N ARG A 91 37.23 7.94 -6.61
CA ARG A 91 37.83 8.32 -7.89
C ARG A 91 38.73 9.54 -7.77
N GLU A 92 38.32 10.58 -7.04
CA GLU A 92 39.12 11.78 -6.77
C GLU A 92 40.43 11.43 -6.07
N LEU A 93 40.36 10.62 -5.01
CA LEU A 93 41.52 10.12 -4.27
C LEU A 93 42.45 9.28 -5.14
N THR A 94 41.88 8.44 -6.02
CA THR A 94 42.67 7.62 -6.95
C THR A 94 43.42 8.51 -7.94
N VAL A 95 42.76 9.51 -8.52
CA VAL A 95 43.42 10.48 -9.41
C VAL A 95 44.49 11.28 -8.66
N ALA A 96 44.22 11.69 -7.41
CA ALA A 96 45.21 12.36 -6.59
C ALA A 96 46.44 11.48 -6.36
N ALA A 97 46.26 10.18 -6.09
CA ALA A 97 47.34 9.22 -5.90
C ALA A 97 48.19 8.96 -7.15
N LEU A 98 47.68 9.22 -8.36
CA LEU A 98 48.44 9.10 -9.60
C LEU A 98 49.51 10.19 -9.77
N ASN A 99 49.45 11.29 -9.01
CA ASN A 99 50.47 12.34 -9.11
C ASN A 99 51.83 11.84 -8.60
N ASP A 100 52.86 11.93 -9.45
CA ASP A 100 54.23 11.47 -9.17
C ASP A 100 54.94 12.24 -8.05
N THR A 101 54.43 13.42 -7.69
CA THR A 101 54.93 14.22 -6.55
C THR A 101 54.54 13.65 -5.19
N ASN A 102 53.60 12.69 -5.12
CA ASN A 102 53.21 12.06 -3.87
C ASN A 102 54.21 10.99 -3.45
N GLY A 103 54.78 11.15 -2.26
CA GLY A 103 55.65 10.18 -1.62
C GLY A 103 54.90 8.95 -1.08
N VAL A 104 55.66 8.03 -0.50
CA VAL A 104 55.14 6.77 0.06
C VAL A 104 54.14 7.04 1.20
N THR A 105 54.39 8.06 2.01
CA THR A 105 53.53 8.43 3.15
C THR A 105 52.17 8.92 2.68
N GLU A 106 52.13 9.83 1.70
CA GLU A 106 50.90 10.40 1.15
C GLU A 106 50.06 9.32 0.46
N ARG A 107 50.70 8.44 -0.33
CA ARG A 107 50.01 7.31 -0.99
C ARG A 107 49.44 6.32 0.04
N THR A 108 50.12 6.12 1.17
CA THR A 108 49.63 5.26 2.26
C THR A 108 48.42 5.87 2.97
N ALA A 109 48.41 7.19 3.18
CA ALA A 109 47.27 7.91 3.75
C ALA A 109 46.04 7.83 2.83
N ILE A 110 46.21 8.07 1.52
CA ILE A 110 45.15 7.94 0.53
C ILE A 110 44.59 6.50 0.51
N ALA A 111 45.46 5.50 0.54
CA ALA A 111 45.03 4.10 0.61
C ALA A 111 44.21 3.79 1.87
N SER A 112 44.51 4.44 3.00
CA SER A 112 43.71 4.31 4.22
C SER A 112 42.32 4.92 4.08
N GLU A 113 42.22 6.12 3.48
CA GLU A 113 40.93 6.79 3.24
C GLU A 113 40.07 5.97 2.26
N VAL A 114 40.65 5.44 1.18
CA VAL A 114 39.93 4.56 0.24
C VAL A 114 39.42 3.29 0.94
N ARG A 115 40.17 2.70 1.88
CA ARG A 115 39.68 1.55 2.66
C ARG A 115 38.50 1.91 3.55
N GLN A 116 38.50 3.10 4.15
CA GLN A 116 37.37 3.57 4.96
C GLN A 116 36.13 3.78 4.11
N LEU A 117 36.28 4.42 2.94
CA LEU A 117 35.18 4.60 1.99
C LEU A 117 34.63 3.25 1.49
N ALA A 118 35.49 2.25 1.26
CA ALA A 118 35.05 0.90 0.91
C ALA A 118 34.23 0.23 2.03
N GLN A 119 34.61 0.44 3.30
CA GLN A 119 33.83 -0.03 4.45
C GLN A 119 32.48 0.69 4.56
N GLU A 120 32.44 1.99 4.25
CA GLU A 120 31.20 2.77 4.21
C GLU A 120 30.22 2.24 3.16
N VAL A 121 30.70 1.98 1.93
CA VAL A 121 29.88 1.34 0.88
C VAL A 121 29.36 -0.03 1.33
N LEU A 122 30.19 -0.84 2.01
CA LEU A 122 29.76 -2.12 2.56
C LEU A 122 28.67 -1.93 3.64
N GLY A 123 28.78 -0.89 4.46
CA GLY A 123 27.76 -0.53 5.45
C GLY A 123 26.44 -0.12 4.80
N LEU A 124 26.49 0.69 3.73
CA LEU A 124 25.32 1.09 2.95
C LEU A 124 24.66 -0.11 2.26
N ALA A 125 25.45 -1.02 1.70
CA ALA A 125 24.94 -2.25 1.08
C ALA A 125 24.23 -3.18 2.09
N ASN A 126 24.68 -3.18 3.35
CA ASN A 126 24.07 -3.97 4.43
C ASN A 126 23.03 -3.20 5.24
N ARG A 127 22.56 -2.04 4.75
CA ARG A 127 21.57 -1.23 5.44
C ARG A 127 20.24 -1.97 5.54
N LYS A 128 19.62 -1.86 6.72
CA LYS A 128 18.30 -2.41 7.02
C LYS A 128 17.24 -1.33 6.94
N ASP A 129 16.07 -1.72 6.46
CA ASP A 129 14.84 -0.92 6.52
C ASP A 129 14.33 -0.83 7.97
N GLY A 130 13.35 0.05 8.25
CA GLY A 130 12.69 0.20 9.55
C GLY A 130 12.06 -1.09 10.09
N ASN A 131 11.82 -2.08 9.21
CA ASN A 131 11.34 -3.41 9.56
C ASN A 131 12.47 -4.43 9.83
N GLY A 132 13.73 -4.01 9.83
CA GLY A 132 14.90 -4.87 10.11
C GLY A 132 15.35 -5.76 8.93
N GLN A 133 14.73 -5.61 7.76
CA GLN A 133 15.06 -6.36 6.54
C GLN A 133 16.18 -5.67 5.77
N PHE A 134 17.10 -6.45 5.19
CA PHE A 134 18.13 -5.89 4.31
C PHE A 134 17.50 -5.31 3.04
N MET A 135 17.83 -4.06 2.73
CA MET A 135 17.22 -3.35 1.59
C MET A 135 17.65 -3.97 0.25
N PHE A 136 18.95 -4.29 0.11
CA PHE A 136 19.54 -4.78 -1.14
C PHE A 136 19.59 -6.31 -1.28
N ALA A 137 18.99 -7.08 -0.35
CA ALA A 137 19.00 -8.54 -0.39
C ALA A 137 17.92 -9.15 -1.32
N GLY A 138 17.22 -8.31 -2.08
CA GLY A 138 16.14 -8.73 -2.97
C GLY A 138 15.00 -9.41 -2.21
N TYR A 139 14.64 -10.63 -2.62
CA TYR A 139 13.59 -11.43 -1.96
C TYR A 139 14.08 -12.20 -0.72
N GLN A 140 15.39 -12.31 -0.52
CA GLN A 140 15.98 -12.99 0.65
C GLN A 140 16.21 -11.97 1.78
N VAL A 141 15.12 -11.50 2.37
CA VAL A 141 15.13 -10.50 3.45
C VAL A 141 15.68 -11.02 4.79
N LEU A 142 15.87 -12.34 4.92
CA LEU A 142 16.52 -13.00 6.05
C LEU A 142 17.65 -13.87 5.51
N THR A 143 18.89 -13.39 5.61
CA THR A 143 20.07 -14.25 5.53
C THR A 143 20.04 -15.19 6.74
N GLN A 144 19.84 -16.49 6.51
CA GLN A 144 20.30 -17.53 7.43
C GLN A 144 21.81 -17.69 7.32
#